data_AF-A0A538S5J3-F1
#
_entry.id   AF-A0A538S5J3-F1
#
_cell.length_a   1.000
_cell.length_b   1.000
_cell.length_c   1.000
_cell.angle_alpha   90.00
_cell.angle_beta   90.00
_cell.angle_gamma   90.00
#
_symmetry.space_group_name_H-M   'P 1'
#
loop_
_entity.id
_entity.type
_entity.pdbx_description
1 polymer ?
#
loop_
_entity_poly.entity_id
_entity_poly.type
_entity_poly.pdbx_seq_one_letter_code
_entity_poly.pdbx_strand_id
1 'polypeptide(L)' 'MNSSPHQETVRLTMAQAVVKFLQAQYSERDGKTRRLIPAMFGIFGHGNVCGLGQALEECGRDLPYYQPCNEQSM' A
#
# COMPACT_ATOMS: atom_id res chain seq x y z
N MET A 1 -37.13 -3.07 -14.52
CA MET A 1 -36.33 -3.88 -13.57
C MET A 1 -34.87 -3.46 -13.76
N ASN A 2 -34.42 -2.44 -13.03
CA ASN A 2 -33.04 -1.94 -13.12
C ASN A 2 -32.25 -2.54 -11.95
N SER A 3 -31.47 -3.58 -12.23
CA SER A 3 -30.45 -4.08 -11.34
C SER A 3 -29.31 -3.05 -11.30
N SER A 4 -29.13 -2.35 -10.18
CA SER A 4 -27.93 -1.55 -9.93
C SER A 4 -26.69 -2.43 -10.17
N PRO A 5 -25.61 -1.93 -10.78
CA PRO A 5 -24.40 -2.74 -10.93
C PRO A 5 -23.89 -3.09 -9.53
N HIS A 6 -23.90 -4.37 -9.18
CA HIS A 6 -23.20 -4.86 -8.01
C HIS A 6 -21.73 -4.50 -8.24
N GLN A 7 -21.18 -3.59 -7.44
CA GLN A 7 -19.74 -3.37 -7.45
C GLN A 7 -19.08 -4.70 -7.10
N GLU A 8 -18.36 -5.27 -8.06
CA GLU A 8 -17.66 -6.52 -7.90
C GLU A 8 -16.64 -6.35 -6.76
N THR A 9 -16.84 -7.08 -5.66
CA THR A 9 -15.93 -7.02 -4.52
C THR A 9 -14.73 -7.90 -4.80
N VAL A 10 -13.54 -7.40 -4.49
CA VAL A 10 -12.29 -8.16 -4.63
C VAL A 10 -11.93 -8.78 -3.29
N ARG A 11 -11.52 -10.05 -3.31
CA ARG A 11 -10.99 -10.73 -2.11
C ARG A 11 -9.49 -10.44 -1.99
N LEU A 12 -9.08 -9.92 -0.84
CA LEU A 12 -7.69 -9.59 -0.54
C LEU A 12 -7.30 -10.13 0.84
N THR A 13 -6.02 -10.41 1.05
CA THR A 13 -5.48 -10.54 2.41
C THR A 13 -5.46 -9.17 3.07
N MET A 14 -5.38 -9.14 4.41
CA MET A 14 -5.27 -7.88 5.15
C MET A 14 -4.06 -7.06 4.69
N ALA A 15 -2.91 -7.70 4.46
CA ALA A 15 -1.69 -7.05 4.00
C ALA A 15 -1.86 -6.43 2.60
N GLN A 16 -2.46 -7.17 1.66
CA GLN A 16 -2.76 -6.64 0.32
C GLN A 16 -3.72 -5.44 0.39
N ALA A 17 -4.75 -5.51 1.24
CA ALA A 17 -5.69 -4.41 1.42
C ALA A 17 -4.99 -3.15 1.94
N VAL A 18 -4.08 -3.29 2.92
CA VAL A 18 -3.30 -2.16 3.44
C VAL A 18 -2.36 -1.58 2.38
N VAL A 19 -1.59 -2.40 1.66
CA VAL A 19 -0.68 -1.90 0.61
C VAL A 19 -1.47 -1.14 -0.47
N LYS A 20 -2.57 -1.72 -0.97
CA LYS A 20 -3.44 -1.07 -1.96
C LYS A 20 -4.08 0.21 -1.44
N PHE A 21 -4.45 0.24 -0.16
CA PHE A 21 -4.98 1.45 0.45
C PHE A 21 -3.91 2.54 0.49
N LEU A 22 -2.72 2.25 1.05
CA LEU A 22 -1.67 3.24 1.24
C LEU A 22 -1.15 3.84 -0.09
N GLN A 23 -1.01 3.03 -1.13
CA GLN A 23 -0.55 3.52 -2.45
C GLN A 23 -1.55 4.44 -3.16
N ALA A 24 -2.83 4.38 -2.78
CA ALA A 24 -3.91 5.16 -3.38
C ALA A 24 -4.16 6.49 -2.64
N GLN A 25 -3.28 6.89 -1.71
CA GLN A 25 -3.46 8.10 -0.92
C GLN A 25 -2.84 9.32 -1.60
N TYR A 26 -3.65 10.38 -1.73
CA TYR A 26 -3.25 11.65 -2.35
C TYR A 26 -3.64 12.82 -1.46
N SER A 27 -2.87 13.90 -1.55
CA SER A 27 -3.20 15.20 -0.95
C SER A 27 -3.11 16.29 -2.00
N GLU A 28 -3.94 17.32 -1.85
CA GLU A 28 -3.93 18.49 -2.71
C GLU A 28 -3.53 19.73 -1.90
N ARG A 29 -2.61 20.52 -2.46
CA ARG A 29 -2.25 21.82 -1.91
C ARG A 29 -1.87 22.76 -3.05
N ASP A 30 -2.37 23.99 -3.00
CA ASP A 30 -2.09 25.04 -4.00
C ASP A 30 -2.36 24.56 -5.45
N GLY A 31 -3.47 23.83 -5.66
CA GLY A 31 -3.87 23.27 -6.96
C GLY A 31 -2.98 22.15 -7.48
N LYS A 32 -2.08 21.60 -6.65
CA LYS A 32 -1.20 20.48 -7.01
C LYS A 32 -1.55 19.25 -6.18
N THR A 33 -2.01 18.20 -6.87
CA THR A 33 -2.20 16.88 -6.27
C THR A 33 -0.88 16.11 -6.26
N ARG A 34 -0.54 15.54 -5.11
CA ARG A 34 0.64 14.69 -4.91
C ARG A 34 0.26 13.48 -4.09
N ARG A 35 1.11 12.47 -4.09
CA ARG A 35 0.95 11.36 -3.17
C ARG A 35 1.08 11.83 -1.74
N LEU A 36 0.13 11.41 -0.92
CA LEU A 36 0.22 11.62 0.53
C LEU A 36 1.26 10.69 1.12
N ILE A 37 1.33 9.45 0.63
CA ILE A 37 2.30 8.45 1.06
C ILE A 37 3.19 8.13 -0.15
N PRO A 38 4.39 8.73 -0.25
CA PRO A 38 5.23 8.60 -1.44
C PRO A 38 5.99 7.27 -1.50
N ALA A 39 6.24 6.63 -0.36
CA ALA A 39 7.03 5.41 -0.23
C ALA A 39 6.78 4.73 1.13
N MET A 40 7.30 3.51 1.28
CA MET A 40 7.31 2.74 2.52
C MET A 40 8.75 2.34 2.89
N PHE A 41 9.11 2.55 4.16
CA PHE A 41 10.28 1.92 4.76
C PHE A 41 9.86 0.64 5.49
N GLY A 42 10.74 -0.35 5.56
CA GLY A 42 10.47 -1.51 6.40
C GLY A 42 11.68 -2.41 6.62
N ILE A 43 11.81 -2.91 7.85
CA ILE A 43 12.73 -3.99 8.22
C ILE A 43 11.90 -5.26 8.37
N PHE A 44 12.18 -6.24 7.50
CA PHE A 44 11.40 -7.47 7.47
C PHE A 44 12.02 -8.55 8.37
N GLY A 45 11.15 -9.16 9.17
CA GLY A 45 11.42 -10.33 10.00
C GLY A 45 10.29 -11.36 9.82
N HIS A 46 10.41 -12.52 10.47
CA HIS A 46 9.48 -13.63 10.26
C HIS A 46 8.02 -13.26 10.53
N GLY A 47 7.76 -12.34 11.46
CA GLY A 47 6.41 -11.91 11.82
C GLY A 47 5.71 -11.00 10.79
N ASN A 48 6.43 -10.43 9.83
CA ASN A 48 5.85 -9.49 8.86
C ASN A 48 6.17 -9.81 7.40
N VAL A 49 7.27 -10.51 7.11
CA VAL A 49 7.76 -10.75 5.73
C VAL A 49 6.77 -11.55 4.89
N CYS A 50 6.20 -12.61 5.46
CA CYS A 50 5.25 -13.48 4.74
C CYS A 50 3.91 -12.79 4.45
N GLY A 51 3.57 -11.72 5.17
CA GLY A 51 2.34 -10.96 4.94
C GLY A 51 2.59 -9.71 4.11
N LEU A 52 3.30 -8.74 4.69
CA LEU A 52 3.55 -7.44 4.07
C LEU A 52 4.58 -7.50 2.95
N GLY A 53 5.64 -8.32 3.09
CA GLY A 53 6.64 -8.49 2.03
C GLY A 53 6.01 -9.04 0.75
N GLN A 54 5.20 -10.11 0.88
CA GLN A 54 4.46 -10.67 -0.26
C GLN A 54 3.44 -9.67 -0.84
N ALA A 55 2.70 -8.94 0.01
CA ALA A 55 1.73 -7.95 -0.48
C ALA A 55 2.39 -6.77 -1.22
N LEU A 56 3.56 -6.32 -0.78
CA LEU A 56 4.34 -5.28 -1.47
C LEU A 56 4.84 -5.77 -2.82
N GLU A 57 5.31 -7.02 -2.91
CA GLU A 57 5.72 -7.62 -4.18
C GLU A 57 4.55 -7.75 -5.16
N GLU A 58 3.40 -8.23 -4.71
CA GLU A 58 2.25 -8.49 -5.59
C GLU A 58 1.47 -7.23 -5.98
N CYS A 59 1.35 -6.26 -5.08
CA CYS A 59 0.44 -5.12 -5.23
C CYS A 59 1.13 -3.76 -5.13
N GLY A 60 2.32 -3.68 -4.53
CA GLY A 60 3.01 -2.44 -4.16
C GLY A 60 3.83 -1.78 -5.27
N ARG A 61 3.57 -2.07 -6.55
CA ARG A 61 4.24 -1.43 -7.71
C ARG A 61 4.26 0.10 -7.60
N ASP A 62 3.16 0.60 -7.06
CA ASP A 62 2.88 2.01 -6.84
C ASP A 62 3.23 2.45 -5.41
N LEU A 63 4.02 1.71 -4.64
CA LEU A 63 4.45 2.12 -3.31
C LEU A 63 5.93 1.73 -3.15
N PRO A 64 6.85 2.61 -3.59
CA PRO A 64 8.28 2.35 -3.50
C PRO A 64 8.69 1.87 -2.11
N TYR A 65 9.38 0.74 -2.06
CA TYR A 65 9.89 0.17 -0.83
C TYR A 65 11.38 0.45 -0.69
N TYR A 66 11.79 0.90 0.49
CA TYR A 66 13.17 1.08 0.86
C TYR A 66 13.47 0.24 2.10
N GLN A 67 14.58 -0.50 2.06
CA GLN A 67 15.02 -1.34 3.18
C GLN A 67 16.08 -0.61 4.00
N PRO A 68 15.71 0.03 5.12
CA PRO A 68 16.70 0.53 6.07
C PRO A 68 17.28 -0.63 6.87
N CYS A 69 18.46 -0.44 7.45
CA CYS A 69 19.07 -1.39 8.39
C CYS A 69 18.90 -0.96 9.86
N ASN A 70 18.34 0.22 10.11
CA ASN A 70 18.15 0.80 11.44
C ASN A 70 16.84 1.61 11.47
N GLU A 71 15.98 1.33 12.45
CA GLU A 71 14.66 1.98 12.59
C GLU A 71 14.72 3.45 13.01
N GLN A 72 15.83 3.91 13.60
CA GLN A 72 16.00 5.30 14.05
C GLN A 72 16.57 6.21 12.96
N SER A 73 17.18 5.64 11.92
CA SER A 73 17.81 6.38 10.81
C SER A 73 17.04 6.27 9.49
N MET A 74 15.88 5.60 9.52
CA MET A 74 14.97 5.46 8.38
C MET A 74 14.15 6.72 8.12
#